data_AF-A0A1G2TI90-F1
#
_entry.id   AF-A0A1G2TI90-F1
#
_cell.length_a   1.000
_cell.length_b   1.000
_cell.length_c   1.000
_cell.angle_alpha   90.00
_cell.angle_beta   90.00
_cell.angle_gamma   90.00
#
_symmetry.space_group_name_H-M   'P 1'
#
loop_
_entity.id
_entity.type
_entity.pdbx_description
1 polymer ?
#
loop_
_entity_poly.entity_id
_entity_poly.type
_entity_poly.pdbx_seq_one_letter_code
_entity_poly.pdbx_strand_id
1 'polypeptide(L)'
;MNTDPRTFGDIVQMFLDLVLLLVPLVASLALLAFFWGLAKFIYNVSGDEKAVGEGKNLMKWGLIALFVMVSVWGILRFAYGELGFSGFGVPFLPTNK
;
A
#
# COMPACT_ATOMS: atom_id res chain seq x y z
N MET A 1 13.69 1.28 -26.95
CA MET A 1 13.29 1.78 -25.62
C MET A 1 14.31 2.84 -25.24
N ASN A 2 13.94 4.12 -25.25
CA ASN A 2 14.86 5.21 -24.98
C ASN A 2 15.14 5.23 -23.47
N THR A 3 16.32 4.76 -23.07
CA THR A 3 16.77 4.71 -21.67
C THR A 3 17.54 5.98 -21.26
N ASP A 4 17.53 7.02 -22.09
CA ASP A 4 18.10 8.31 -21.76
C ASP A 4 17.04 9.17 -21.07
N PRO A 5 17.09 9.39 -19.74
CA PRO A 5 16.25 10.38 -19.08
C PRO A 5 16.67 11.76 -19.60
N ARG A 6 15.88 12.32 -20.52
CA ARG A 6 16.20 13.61 -21.16
C ARG A 6 15.54 14.78 -20.42
N THR A 7 14.60 14.48 -19.52
CA THR A 7 13.75 15.47 -18.86
C THR A 7 13.44 15.10 -17.40
N PHE A 8 13.17 16.11 -16.57
CA PHE A 8 12.74 15.92 -15.16
C PHE A 8 11.52 14.99 -15.04
N GLY A 9 10.62 15.03 -16.03
CA GLY A 9 9.46 14.14 -16.11
C GLY A 9 9.83 12.66 -16.14
N ASP A 10 10.90 12.28 -16.83
CA ASP A 10 11.32 10.86 -16.95
C ASP A 10 11.82 10.31 -15.61
N ILE A 11 12.49 11.16 -14.82
CA ILE A 11 12.98 10.80 -13.48
C ILE A 11 11.82 10.62 -12.52
N VAL A 12 10.84 11.54 -12.55
CA VAL A 12 9.62 11.42 -11.76
C VAL A 12 8.84 10.17 -12.13
N GLN A 13 8.73 9.87 -13.44
CA GLN A 13 8.04 8.67 -13.92
C GLN A 13 8.71 7.39 -13.42
N MET A 14 10.04 7.31 -13.53
CA MET A 14 10.80 6.16 -13.04
C MET A 14 10.62 5.94 -11.54
N PHE A 15 10.56 7.01 -10.76
CA PHE A 15 10.29 6.93 -9.33
C PHE A 15 8.86 6.47 -9.03
N LEU A 16 7.87 6.99 -9.75
CA LEU A 16 6.47 6.58 -9.58
C LEU A 16 6.27 5.11 -9.94
N ASP A 17 6.88 4.63 -11.03
CA ASP A 17 6.80 3.23 -11.45
C ASP A 17 7.43 2.30 -10.39
N LEU A 18 8.54 2.72 -9.77
CA LEU A 18 9.15 1.99 -8.66
C LEU A 18 8.23 1.94 -7.43
N VAL A 19 7.62 3.07 -7.04
CA VAL A 19 6.68 3.11 -5.91
C VAL A 19 5.46 2.23 -6.18
N LEU A 20 4.89 2.29 -7.39
CA LEU A 20 3.74 1.48 -7.79
C LEU A 20 4.03 -0.02 -7.75
N LEU A 21 5.28 -0.43 -8.04
CA LEU A 21 5.72 -1.82 -7.89
C LEU A 21 5.84 -2.25 -6.41
N LEU A 22 6.28 -1.34 -5.54
CA LEU A 22 6.47 -1.63 -4.10
C LEU A 22 5.15 -1.70 -3.33
N VAL A 23 4.12 -0.96 -3.73
CA VAL A 23 2.80 -0.94 -3.05
C VAL A 23 2.18 -2.34 -2.89
N PRO A 24 1.99 -3.17 -3.93
CA PRO A 24 1.41 -4.50 -3.79
C PRO A 24 2.30 -5.46 -2.99
N LEU A 25 3.61 -5.26 -3.00
CA LEU A 25 4.56 -6.03 -2.19
C LEU A 25 4.36 -5.75 -0.69
N VAL A 26 4.29 -4.47 -0.31
CA VAL A 26 4.03 -4.04 1.08
C VAL A 26 2.63 -4.46 1.52
N ALA A 27 1.63 -4.37 0.64
CA ALA A 27 0.27 -4.84 0.91
C ALA A 27 0.24 -6.33 1.27
N SER A 28 0.97 -7.14 0.51
CA SER A 28 1.07 -8.59 0.73
C SER A 28 1.76 -8.90 2.06
N LEU A 29 2.85 -8.20 2.38
CA LEU A 29 3.55 -8.35 3.67
C LEU A 29 2.69 -7.89 4.85
N ALA A 30 1.93 -6.80 4.71
CA ALA A 30 1.01 -6.32 5.74
C ALA A 30 -0.13 -7.32 6.00
N LEU A 31 -0.67 -7.95 4.95
CA LEU A 31 -1.66 -9.02 5.08
C LEU A 31 -1.09 -10.24 5.83
N LEU A 32 0.13 -10.67 5.49
CA LEU A 32 0.80 -11.76 6.20
C LEU A 32 1.03 -11.43 7.69
N ALA A 33 1.51 -10.22 7.98
CA ALA A 33 1.70 -9.76 9.35
C ALA A 33 0.38 -9.68 10.14
N PHE A 34 -0.72 -9.28 9.49
CA PHE A 34 -2.05 -9.27 10.08
C PHE A 34 -2.51 -10.69 10.44
N PHE A 35 -2.41 -11.65 9.52
CA PHE A 35 -2.74 -13.05 9.79
C PHE A 35 -1.86 -13.65 10.89
N TRP A 36 -0.57 -13.33 10.91
CA TRP A 36 0.35 -13.77 11.96
C TRP A 36 -0.01 -13.20 13.34
N GLY A 37 -0.36 -11.91 13.40
CA GLY A 37 -0.84 -11.26 14.62
C GLY A 37 -2.15 -11.87 15.12
N LEU A 38 -3.08 -12.17 14.21
CA LEU A 38 -4.35 -12.82 14.54
C LEU A 38 -4.14 -14.25 15.06
N ALA A 39 -3.30 -15.04 14.41
CA ALA A 39 -2.96 -16.39 14.86
C ALA A 39 -2.32 -16.35 16.25
N LYS A 40 -1.32 -15.48 16.47
CA LYS A 40 -0.67 -15.31 17.78
C LYS A 40 -1.67 -14.86 18.86
N PHE A 41 -2.64 -14.02 18.53
CA PHE A 41 -3.71 -13.63 19.46
C PHE A 41 -4.57 -14.84 19.83
N ILE A 42 -5.08 -15.61 18.86
CA ILE A 42 -5.93 -16.77 19.10
C ILE A 42 -5.21 -17.84 19.94
N TYR A 43 -3.94 -18.13 19.64
CA TYR A 43 -3.17 -19.14 20.37
C TYR A 43 -2.81 -18.73 21.81
N ASN A 44 -2.66 -17.44 22.10
CA ASN A 44 -2.27 -16.96 23.43
C ASN A 44 -3.45 -16.59 24.35
N VAL A 45 -4.69 -16.59 23.84
CA VAL A 45 -5.91 -16.35 24.63
C VAL A 45 -6.11 -17.41 25.72
N SER A 46 -5.46 -18.57 25.63
CA SER A 46 -5.71 -19.72 26.51
C SER A 46 -4.86 -19.81 27.79
N GLY A 47 -3.96 -18.86 28.11
CA GLY A 47 -3.13 -19.06 29.31
C GLY A 47 -2.31 -17.92 29.90
N ASP A 48 -2.09 -16.79 29.21
CA ASP A 48 -1.23 -15.73 29.73
C ASP A 48 -1.76 -14.32 29.42
N GLU A 49 -2.23 -13.59 30.44
CA GLU A 49 -2.80 -12.24 30.31
C GLU A 49 -1.82 -11.24 29.67
N LYS A 50 -0.50 -11.43 29.84
CA LYS A 50 0.51 -10.57 29.21
C LYS A 50 0.58 -10.79 27.71
N ALA A 51 0.53 -12.05 27.27
CA ALA A 51 0.54 -12.42 25.86
C ALA A 51 -0.75 -11.98 25.13
N VAL A 52 -1.89 -11.96 25.85
CA VAL A 52 -3.15 -11.40 25.35
C VAL A 52 -3.03 -9.89 25.13
N GLY A 53 -2.40 -9.16 26.07
CA GLY A 53 -2.17 -7.72 25.94
C GLY A 53 -1.34 -7.35 24.70
N GLU A 54 -0.23 -8.06 24.48
CA GLU A 54 0.60 -7.89 23.29
C GLU A 54 -0.10 -8.30 22.00
N GLY A 55 -0.83 -9.43 22.01
CA GLY A 55 -1.64 -9.88 20.87
C GLY A 55 -2.70 -8.86 20.46
N LYS A 56 -3.38 -8.22 21.42
CA LYS A 56 -4.35 -7.14 21.16
C LYS A 56 -3.69 -5.92 20.54
N ASN A 57 -2.48 -5.56 20.96
CA ASN A 57 -1.76 -4.44 20.37
C ASN A 57 -1.33 -4.76 18.94
N LEU A 58 -0.76 -5.94 18.67
CA LEU A 58 -0.43 -6.37 17.31
C LEU A 58 -1.67 -6.43 16.40
N MET A 59 -2.81 -6.93 16.90
CA MET A 59 -4.07 -6.95 16.15
C MET A 59 -4.55 -5.54 15.79
N LYS A 60 -4.50 -4.60 16.74
CA LYS A 60 -4.88 -3.19 16.49
C LYS A 60 -3.97 -2.55 15.44
N TRP A 61 -2.65 -2.71 15.57
CA TRP A 61 -1.70 -2.15 14.60
C TRP A 61 -1.86 -2.79 13.21
N GLY A 62 -2.08 -4.11 13.13
CA GLY A 62 -2.37 -4.80 11.87
C GLY A 62 -3.67 -4.33 11.23
N LEU A 63 -4.73 -4.15 12.02
CA LEU A 63 -6.02 -3.64 11.54
C LEU A 63 -5.91 -2.21 11.01
N ILE A 64 -5.19 -1.34 11.73
CA ILE A 64 -4.95 0.06 11.30
C ILE A 64 -4.17 0.06 9.97
N ALA A 65 -3.11 -0.74 9.86
CA ALA A 65 -2.33 -0.84 8.63
C ALA A 65 -3.18 -1.31 7.44
N LEU A 66 -4.01 -2.35 7.65
CA LEU A 66 -4.94 -2.85 6.64
C LEU A 66 -5.97 -1.79 6.25
N PHE A 67 -6.56 -1.11 7.24
CA PHE A 67 -7.54 -0.06 7.02
C PHE A 67 -6.97 1.07 6.18
N VAL A 68 -5.79 1.61 6.53
CA VAL A 68 -5.15 2.68 5.76
C VAL A 68 -4.87 2.24 4.32
N MET A 69 -4.34 1.03 4.10
CA MET A 69 -4.06 0.51 2.76
C MET A 69 -5.34 0.42 1.90
N VAL A 70 -6.42 -0.11 2.45
CA VAL A 70 -7.72 -0.23 1.76
C VAL A 70 -8.36 1.14 1.56
N SER A 71 -8.31 2.01 2.56
CA SER A 71 -8.86 3.37 2.49
C SER A 71 -8.17 4.20 1.41
N VAL A 72 -6.83 4.14 1.30
CA VAL A 72 -6.10 4.86 0.24
C VAL A 72 -6.56 4.37 -1.13
N TRP A 73 -6.64 3.05 -1.36
CA TRP A 73 -7.08 2.52 -2.66
C TRP A 73 -8.54 2.86 -2.98
N GLY A 74 -9.41 2.80 -1.98
CA GLY A 74 -10.83 3.18 -2.10
C GLY A 74 -11.01 4.66 -2.43
N ILE A 75 -10.30 5.54 -1.72
CA ILE A 75 -10.32 6.99 -1.95
C ILE A 75 -9.75 7.32 -3.34
N LEU A 76 -8.62 6.72 -3.71
CA LEU A 76 -8.02 6.91 -5.03
C LEU A 76 -8.99 6.50 -6.13
N ARG A 77 -9.56 5.28 -6.06
CA ARG A 77 -10.52 4.79 -7.05
C ARG A 77 -11.77 5.66 -7.13
N PHE A 78 -12.28 6.11 -5.98
CA PHE A 78 -13.43 7.01 -5.91
C PHE A 78 -13.11 8.37 -6.55
N ALA A 79 -11.94 8.94 -6.24
CA ALA A 79 -11.47 10.17 -6.86
C ALA A 79 -11.30 10.04 -8.38
N TYR A 80 -10.72 8.96 -8.89
CA TYR A 80 -10.58 8.74 -10.34
C TYR A 80 -11.92 8.49 -11.04
N GLY A 81 -12.80 7.71 -10.42
CA GLY A 81 -14.08 7.32 -11.04
C GLY A 81 -15.10 8.45 -11.07
N GLU A 82 -15.24 9.20 -9.97
CA GLU A 82 -16.33 10.17 -9.79
C GLU A 82 -15.90 11.63 -10.06
N LEU A 83 -14.62 11.98 -9.83
CA LEU A 83 -14.13 13.36 -9.99
C LEU A 83 -13.48 13.61 -11.35
N GLY A 84 -13.59 12.68 -12.30
CA GLY A 84 -13.13 12.87 -13.68
C GLY A 84 -11.62 12.88 -13.87
N PHE A 85 -10.83 12.50 -12.85
CA PHE A 85 -9.40 12.30 -13.00
C PHE A 85 -9.17 11.02 -13.84
N SER A 86 -8.89 11.19 -15.13
CA SER A 86 -8.56 10.08 -16.05
C SER A 86 -7.13 9.59 -15.79
N GLY A 87 -6.98 8.84 -14.70
CA GLY A 87 -5.78 8.10 -14.34
C GLY A 87 -4.79 8.86 -13.46
N PHE A 88 -4.14 8.11 -12.57
CA PHE A 88 -2.81 8.47 -12.05
C PHE A 88 -1.75 8.26 -13.14
N GLY A 89 -2.04 8.70 -14.35
CA GLY A 89 -1.13 8.72 -15.47
C GLY A 89 -0.65 10.14 -15.58
N VAL A 90 0.66 10.33 -15.45
CA VAL A 90 1.31 11.54 -15.93
C VAL A 90 0.60 12.04 -17.20
N PRO A 91 0.08 13.29 -17.23
CA PRO A 91 -0.48 13.83 -18.46
C PRO A 91 0.57 13.65 -19.54
N PHE A 92 0.20 13.04 -20.68
CA PHE A 92 1.11 12.69 -21.77
C PHE A 92 2.09 13.85 -22.03
N LEU A 93 3.31 13.73 -21.52
CA LEU A 93 4.34 14.69 -21.83
C LEU A 93 4.64 14.49 -23.32
N PRO A 94 4.68 15.57 -24.11
CA PRO A 94 4.98 15.46 -25.53
C PRO A 94 6.32 14.73 -25.69
N THR A 95 6.27 13.47 -26.11
CA THR A 95 7.45 12.73 -26.53
C THR A 95 7.78 13.23 -27.93
N ASN A 96 8.72 14.15 -27.99
CA ASN A 96 9.22 14.66 -29.27
C ASN A 96 9.97 13.50 -29.94
N LYS A 97 9.54 13.11 -31.15
CA LYS A 97 10.24 12.11 -31.96
C LYS A 97 11.62 12.62 -32.37
#